data_AF-Q8IE82-F1
#
_entry.id   AF-Q8IE82-F1
#
_cell.length_a   1.000
_cell.length_b   1.000
_cell.length_c   1.000
_cell.angle_alpha   90.00
_cell.angle_beta   90.00
_cell.angle_gamma   90.00
#
_symmetry.space_group_name_H-M   'P 1'
#
loop_
_entity.id
_entity.type
_entity.pdbx_description
1 polymer ?
#
loop_
_entity_poly.entity_id
_entity_poly.type
_entity_poly.pdbx_seq_one_letter_code
_entity_poly.pdbx_strand_id
1 'polypeptide(L)'
;MTQVEKKKKNVKNVNKHKIIHKRVIKKGNRKYTNGNTKVKYRKQVVKKTINKNVSKKKLLKENVDKDEKKKKMKISIRFKKPKTLIYARNPKCPRIVKSCHSKTLDKYGLIKYPLTSEKAMKKIEEINTLVFMCDKRANKKNIKKSVKNLFGIECDKVNVLNTLNGDKKAYVRLSGEHDALEVANKIGIL
;
A
#
# COMPACT_ATOMS: atom_id res chain seq x y z
N MET A 1 -4.12 6.43 -7.96
CA MET A 1 -5.41 6.65 -7.28
C MET A 1 -5.24 6.47 -5.78
N THR A 2 -5.22 7.57 -5.03
CA THR A 2 -4.97 7.57 -3.58
C THR A 2 -6.21 7.12 -2.79
N GLN A 3 -6.04 6.65 -1.55
CA GLN A 3 -7.14 6.22 -0.67
C GLN A 3 -8.20 7.32 -0.49
N VAL A 4 -7.79 8.59 -0.53
CA VAL A 4 -8.68 9.76 -0.42
C VAL A 4 -9.60 9.87 -1.64
N GLU A 5 -9.08 9.65 -2.85
CA GLU A 5 -9.87 9.65 -4.09
C GLU A 5 -10.90 8.51 -4.12
N LYS A 6 -10.52 7.33 -3.64
CA LYS A 6 -11.43 6.18 -3.52
C LYS A 6 -12.60 6.49 -2.57
N LYS A 7 -12.33 7.09 -1.40
CA LYS A 7 -13.39 7.53 -0.46
C LYS A 7 -14.29 8.61 -1.07
N LYS A 8 -13.72 9.64 -1.73
CA LYS A 8 -14.50 10.70 -2.38
C LYS A 8 -15.42 10.15 -3.49
N LYS A 9 -14.94 9.22 -4.32
CA LYS A 9 -15.76 8.54 -5.35
C LYS A 9 -16.90 7.74 -4.74
N ASN A 10 -16.65 7.00 -3.65
CA ASN A 10 -17.68 6.19 -3.00
C ASN A 10 -18.78 7.05 -2.35
N VAL A 11 -18.41 8.14 -1.66
CA VAL A 11 -19.38 9.09 -1.07
C VAL A 11 -20.25 9.75 -2.16
N LYS A 12 -19.66 10.15 -3.29
CA LYS A 12 -20.43 10.69 -4.44
C LYS A 12 -21.43 9.67 -4.98
N ASN A 13 -21.06 8.39 -5.07
CA ASN A 13 -21.94 7.35 -5.62
C ASN A 13 -23.11 7.02 -4.69
N VAL A 14 -22.86 6.93 -3.37
CA VAL A 14 -23.91 6.73 -2.36
C VAL A 14 -24.92 7.89 -2.37
N ASN A 15 -24.45 9.15 -2.45
CA ASN A 15 -25.35 10.30 -2.54
C ASN A 15 -26.16 10.33 -3.84
N LYS A 16 -25.58 9.93 -4.97
CA LYS A 16 -26.29 9.84 -6.26
C LYS A 16 -27.45 8.83 -6.19
N HIS A 17 -27.23 7.65 -5.60
CA HIS A 17 -28.30 6.66 -5.40
C HIS A 17 -29.38 7.16 -4.42
N LYS A 18 -29.00 7.83 -3.33
CA LYS A 18 -29.96 8.38 -2.35
C LYS A 18 -30.89 9.43 -2.98
N ILE A 19 -30.37 10.28 -3.87
CA ILE A 19 -31.14 11.29 -4.61
C ILE A 19 -32.11 10.64 -5.60
N ILE A 20 -31.67 9.63 -6.36
CA ILE A 20 -32.52 8.88 -7.30
C ILE A 20 -33.69 8.22 -6.54
N HIS A 21 -33.40 7.58 -5.41
CA HIS A 21 -34.42 6.91 -4.60
C HIS A 21 -35.47 7.89 -4.05
N LYS A 22 -35.05 9.06 -3.54
CA LYS A 22 -35.97 10.13 -3.11
C LYS A 22 -36.85 10.65 -4.26
N ARG A 23 -36.29 10.81 -5.48
CA ARG A 23 -37.05 11.26 -6.67
C ARG A 23 -38.09 10.23 -7.11
N VAL A 24 -37.78 8.93 -7.08
CA VAL A 24 -38.74 7.87 -7.43
C VAL A 24 -39.91 7.83 -6.45
N ILE A 25 -39.64 7.91 -5.14
CA ILE A 25 -40.69 7.92 -4.11
C ILE A 25 -41.61 9.14 -4.29
N LYS A 26 -41.04 10.34 -4.54
CA LYS A 26 -41.82 11.56 -4.76
C LYS A 26 -42.70 11.50 -6.02
N LYS A 27 -42.24 10.84 -7.10
CA LYS A 27 -43.05 10.62 -8.32
C LYS A 27 -44.18 9.60 -8.12
N GLY A 28 -43.97 8.57 -7.29
CA GLY A 28 -44.99 7.55 -7.01
C GLY A 28 -46.24 8.09 -6.31
N ASN A 29 -46.07 9.03 -5.38
CA ASN A 29 -47.18 9.56 -4.57
C ASN A 29 -48.12 10.49 -5.34
N ARG A 30 -47.68 11.12 -6.44
CA ARG A 30 -48.50 12.09 -7.20
C ARG A 30 -49.56 11.47 -8.12
N LYS A 31 -49.51 10.16 -8.42
CA LYS A 31 -50.40 9.52 -9.41
C LYS A 31 -51.76 9.04 -8.88
N TYR A 32 -52.08 9.26 -7.60
CA TYR A 32 -53.32 8.75 -6.98
C TYR A 32 -54.11 9.84 -6.26
N THR A 33 -54.39 10.95 -6.94
CA THR A 33 -55.22 12.03 -6.38
C THR A 33 -56.72 11.74 -6.53
N ASN A 34 -57.13 10.97 -7.55
CA ASN A 34 -58.55 10.71 -7.79
C ASN A 34 -58.99 9.43 -7.06
N GLY A 35 -59.97 9.55 -6.15
CA GLY A 35 -60.40 8.48 -5.24
C GLY A 35 -60.63 7.12 -5.91
N ASN A 36 -61.29 7.10 -7.07
CA ASN A 36 -61.56 5.87 -7.83
C ASN A 36 -60.29 5.18 -8.35
N THR A 37 -59.28 5.95 -8.79
CA THR A 37 -58.01 5.40 -9.28
C THR A 37 -57.20 4.76 -8.15
N LYS A 38 -57.27 5.33 -6.94
CA LYS A 38 -56.60 4.82 -5.72
C LYS A 38 -57.20 3.48 -5.27
N VAL A 39 -58.52 3.34 -5.34
CA VAL A 39 -59.23 2.08 -5.01
C VAL A 39 -58.89 0.99 -6.03
N LYS A 40 -58.91 1.30 -7.34
CA LYS A 40 -58.56 0.33 -8.40
C LYS A 40 -57.11 -0.13 -8.29
N TYR A 41 -56.17 0.77 -8.02
CA TYR A 41 -54.77 0.42 -7.80
C TYR A 41 -54.58 -0.47 -6.56
N ARG A 42 -55.22 -0.15 -5.43
CA ARG A 42 -55.18 -0.99 -4.22
C ARG A 42 -55.67 -2.42 -4.49
N LYS A 43 -56.81 -2.59 -5.18
CA LYS A 43 -57.32 -3.92 -5.57
C LYS A 43 -56.31 -4.68 -6.45
N GLN A 44 -55.65 -4.00 -7.40
CA GLN A 44 -54.62 -4.63 -8.25
C GLN A 44 -53.37 -5.05 -7.47
N VAL A 45 -52.89 -4.23 -6.54
CA VAL A 45 -51.71 -4.55 -5.72
C VAL A 45 -52.00 -5.76 -4.83
N VAL A 46 -53.17 -5.80 -4.18
CA VAL A 46 -53.60 -6.94 -3.35
C VAL A 46 -53.72 -8.21 -4.18
N LYS A 47 -54.30 -8.16 -5.39
CA LYS A 47 -54.38 -9.33 -6.28
C LYS A 47 -52.99 -9.83 -6.71
N LYS A 48 -52.06 -8.91 -7.01
CA LYS A 48 -50.67 -9.24 -7.34
C LYS A 48 -49.92 -9.87 -6.17
N THR A 49 -50.10 -9.38 -4.94
CA THR A 49 -49.43 -9.94 -3.76
C THR A 49 -49.96 -11.33 -3.42
N ILE A 50 -51.27 -11.56 -3.50
CA ILE A 50 -51.89 -12.88 -3.30
C ILE A 50 -51.32 -13.87 -4.32
N ASN A 51 -51.30 -13.54 -5.61
CA ASN A 51 -50.76 -14.42 -6.65
C ASN A 51 -49.26 -14.72 -6.44
N LYS A 52 -48.47 -13.72 -6.03
CA LYS A 52 -47.04 -13.88 -5.76
C LYS A 52 -46.77 -14.79 -4.56
N ASN A 53 -47.63 -14.76 -3.54
CA ASN A 53 -47.52 -15.64 -2.38
C ASN A 53 -47.93 -17.07 -2.72
N VAL A 54 -49.01 -17.26 -3.49
CA VAL A 54 -49.45 -18.58 -3.96
C VAL A 54 -48.38 -19.23 -4.83
N SER A 55 -47.77 -18.48 -5.77
CA SER A 55 -46.69 -19.01 -6.61
C SER A 55 -45.45 -19.36 -5.80
N LYS A 56 -45.05 -18.51 -4.83
CA LYS A 56 -43.92 -18.77 -3.94
C LYS A 56 -44.15 -20.01 -3.07
N LYS A 57 -45.38 -20.22 -2.57
CA LYS A 57 -45.77 -21.42 -1.79
C LYS A 57 -45.78 -22.69 -2.66
N LYS A 58 -46.20 -22.58 -3.93
CA LYS A 58 -46.19 -23.69 -4.91
C LYS A 58 -44.76 -24.09 -5.30
N LEU A 59 -43.90 -23.10 -5.56
CA LEU A 59 -42.47 -23.32 -5.84
C LEU A 59 -41.75 -23.95 -4.65
N LEU A 60 -42.05 -23.50 -3.42
CA LEU A 60 -41.51 -24.12 -2.21
C LEU A 60 -41.89 -25.60 -2.12
N LYS A 61 -43.17 -25.96 -2.36
CA LYS A 61 -43.62 -27.36 -2.34
C LYS A 61 -42.91 -28.21 -3.40
N GLU A 62 -42.80 -27.77 -4.64
CA GLU A 62 -42.10 -28.54 -5.70
C GLU A 62 -40.61 -28.77 -5.42
N ASN A 63 -39.97 -27.92 -4.64
CA ASN A 63 -38.56 -28.08 -4.29
C ASN A 63 -38.33 -28.98 -3.07
N VAL A 64 -39.34 -29.23 -2.22
CA VAL A 64 -39.20 -30.12 -1.04
C VAL A 64 -38.85 -31.54 -1.47
N ASP A 65 -39.41 -32.03 -2.57
CA ASP A 65 -39.23 -33.43 -3.00
C ASP A 65 -37.94 -33.66 -3.80
N LYS A 66 -37.26 -32.60 -4.28
CA LYS A 66 -36.01 -32.71 -5.06
C LYS A 66 -34.75 -32.45 -4.24
N ASP A 67 -34.89 -31.96 -3.02
CA ASP A 67 -33.78 -31.70 -2.10
C ASP A 67 -33.37 -32.94 -1.28
N GLU A 68 -33.72 -34.14 -1.76
CA GLU A 68 -33.03 -35.35 -1.32
C GLU A 68 -31.56 -35.28 -1.75
N LYS A 69 -30.73 -34.73 -0.85
CA LYS A 69 -29.28 -34.77 -0.96
C LYS A 69 -28.84 -36.22 -1.03
N LYS A 70 -28.71 -36.76 -2.25
CA LYS A 70 -28.16 -38.08 -2.52
C LYS A 70 -26.79 -38.18 -1.85
N LYS A 71 -26.72 -38.89 -0.71
CA LYS A 71 -25.47 -39.14 0.00
C LYS A 71 -24.64 -40.05 -0.87
N LYS A 72 -23.48 -39.56 -1.33
CA LYS A 72 -22.53 -40.37 -2.09
C LYS A 72 -21.92 -41.43 -1.15
N MET A 73 -21.84 -42.67 -1.62
CA MET A 73 -21.14 -43.76 -0.93
C MET A 73 -19.69 -43.34 -0.65
N LYS A 74 -19.25 -43.43 0.62
CA LYS A 74 -17.86 -43.17 1.01
C LYS A 74 -17.15 -44.51 1.17
N ILE A 75 -16.18 -44.78 0.29
CA ILE A 75 -15.38 -46.03 0.30
C ILE A 75 -14.32 -46.02 1.41
N SER A 76 -13.87 -44.83 1.83
CA SER A 76 -12.82 -44.71 2.86
C SER A 76 -13.41 -44.66 4.27
N ILE A 77 -12.93 -45.54 5.15
CA ILE A 77 -13.27 -45.57 6.59
C ILE A 77 -12.75 -44.32 7.31
N ARG A 78 -11.71 -43.66 6.77
CA ARG A 78 -11.07 -42.51 7.39
C ARG A 78 -11.87 -41.22 7.16
N PHE A 79 -12.30 -40.57 8.24
CA PHE A 79 -12.97 -39.27 8.18
C PHE A 79 -11.98 -38.16 7.75
N LYS A 80 -12.15 -37.64 6.54
CA LYS A 80 -11.39 -36.49 6.03
C LYS A 80 -12.14 -35.19 6.34
N LYS A 81 -11.52 -34.24 7.04
CA LYS A 81 -12.11 -32.92 7.28
C LYS A 81 -12.43 -32.25 5.93
N PRO A 82 -13.62 -31.68 5.72
CA PRO A 82 -13.95 -30.99 4.48
C PRO A 82 -13.04 -29.77 4.31
N LYS A 83 -12.77 -29.41 3.05
CA LYS A 83 -12.11 -28.15 2.74
C LYS A 83 -13.06 -27.02 3.15
N THR A 84 -12.70 -26.29 4.20
CA THR A 84 -13.45 -25.13 4.68
C THR A 84 -12.90 -23.86 4.05
N LEU A 85 -13.74 -22.82 3.97
CA LEU A 85 -13.30 -21.51 3.51
C LEU A 85 -12.30 -20.91 4.51
N ILE A 86 -11.14 -20.50 4.02
CA ILE A 86 -10.12 -19.80 4.80
C ILE A 86 -10.18 -18.33 4.44
N TYR A 87 -10.55 -17.49 5.40
CA TYR A 87 -10.54 -16.05 5.21
C TYR A 87 -9.12 -15.50 5.30
N ALA A 88 -8.81 -14.49 4.49
CA ALA A 88 -7.59 -13.70 4.65
C ALA A 88 -7.59 -13.04 6.04
N ARG A 89 -6.40 -12.95 6.66
CA ARG A 89 -6.26 -12.34 7.98
C ARG A 89 -6.68 -10.86 7.93
N ASN A 90 -7.73 -10.50 8.67
CA ASN A 90 -8.16 -9.11 8.87
C ASN A 90 -8.03 -8.74 10.36
N PRO A 91 -6.83 -8.38 10.85
CA PRO A 91 -6.63 -8.10 12.25
C PRO A 91 -7.39 -6.83 12.67
N LYS A 92 -8.11 -6.89 13.80
CA LYS A 92 -8.89 -5.74 14.32
C LYS A 92 -8.01 -4.55 14.67
N CYS A 93 -6.79 -4.79 15.10
CA CYS A 93 -5.74 -3.79 15.26
C CYS A 93 -4.77 -3.86 14.08
N PRO A 94 -4.26 -2.72 13.57
CA PRO A 94 -3.07 -2.80 12.74
C PRO A 94 -1.98 -3.44 13.59
N ARG A 95 -1.28 -4.45 13.05
CA ARG A 95 0.00 -4.87 13.63
C ARG A 95 0.80 -3.57 13.81
N ILE A 96 1.13 -3.21 15.03
CA ILE A 96 1.89 -1.99 15.30
C ILE A 96 3.30 -2.25 14.75
N VAL A 97 3.49 -2.02 13.45
CA VAL A 97 4.81 -2.06 12.80
C VAL A 97 5.51 -0.72 13.01
N LYS A 98 4.83 0.29 13.57
CA LYS A 98 5.38 1.64 13.74
C LYS A 98 6.28 1.81 14.97
N SER A 99 6.19 0.95 15.98
CA SER A 99 7.04 1.07 17.19
C SER A 99 8.47 0.57 16.98
N CYS A 100 8.72 -0.29 15.98
CA CYS A 100 10.07 -0.58 15.52
C CYS A 100 10.53 0.43 14.46
N HIS A 101 10.39 1.73 14.75
CA HIS A 101 11.08 2.76 13.97
C HIS A 101 12.57 2.68 14.27
N SER A 102 13.25 1.65 13.73
CA SER A 102 14.68 1.80 13.43
C SER A 102 14.75 3.04 12.56
N LYS A 103 15.29 4.13 13.11
CA LYS A 103 15.58 5.35 12.35
C LYS A 103 16.18 4.92 11.02
N THR A 104 15.49 5.26 9.93
CA THR A 104 15.98 4.90 8.60
C THR A 104 17.30 5.64 8.44
N LEU A 105 18.34 4.93 8.01
CA LEU A 105 19.67 5.53 7.90
C LEU A 105 19.67 6.47 6.69
N ASP A 106 19.32 7.73 6.92
CA ASP A 106 19.26 8.76 5.89
C ASP A 106 20.66 9.12 5.38
N LYS A 107 20.71 9.81 4.24
CA LYS A 107 21.98 10.22 3.60
C LYS A 107 22.92 10.98 4.55
N TYR A 108 22.37 11.84 5.41
CA TYR A 108 23.11 12.61 6.42
C TYR A 108 23.61 11.77 7.60
N GLY A 109 22.91 10.69 7.95
CA GLY A 109 23.37 9.76 8.99
C GLY A 109 24.41 8.77 8.47
N LEU A 110 24.39 8.49 7.17
CA LEU A 110 25.29 7.52 6.53
C LEU A 110 26.69 8.07 6.31
N ILE A 111 26.80 9.32 5.83
CA ILE A 111 28.07 10.05 5.71
C ILE A 111 28.15 11.03 6.87
N LYS A 112 29.07 10.78 7.81
CA LYS A 112 29.17 11.56 9.05
C LYS A 112 29.95 12.85 8.80
N TYR A 113 31.19 12.73 8.36
CA TYR A 113 32.08 13.86 8.10
C TYR A 113 33.20 13.48 7.12
N PRO A 114 33.74 14.43 6.34
CA PRO A 114 34.94 14.23 5.55
C PRO A 114 36.19 14.14 6.45
N LEU A 115 37.19 13.37 6.04
CA LEU A 115 38.42 13.18 6.81
C LEU A 115 39.50 14.16 6.34
N THR A 116 40.03 14.96 7.27
CA THR A 116 40.98 16.06 7.00
C THR A 116 42.45 15.70 7.31
N SER A 117 42.76 14.42 7.55
CA SER A 117 44.14 13.97 7.82
C SER A 117 45.08 14.20 6.63
N GLU A 118 46.39 14.38 6.86
CA GLU A 118 47.42 14.54 5.81
C GLU A 118 47.32 13.47 4.71
N LYS A 119 47.14 12.21 5.12
CA LYS A 119 46.96 11.09 4.17
C LYS A 119 45.70 11.25 3.31
N ALA A 120 44.65 11.85 3.86
CA ALA A 120 43.43 12.13 3.12
C ALA A 120 43.62 13.34 2.19
N MET A 121 44.31 14.39 2.64
CA MET A 121 44.62 15.56 1.82
C MET A 121 45.46 15.18 0.59
N LYS A 122 46.51 14.39 0.80
CA LYS A 122 47.31 13.81 -0.28
C LYS A 122 46.48 13.01 -1.30
N LYS A 123 45.40 12.36 -0.85
CA LYS A 123 44.50 11.57 -1.71
C LYS A 123 43.52 12.44 -2.51
N ILE A 124 43.20 13.63 -2.02
CA ILE A 124 42.40 14.62 -2.75
C ILE A 124 43.23 15.12 -3.92
N GLU A 125 44.48 15.51 -3.67
CA GLU A 125 45.40 16.09 -4.65
C GLU A 125 45.88 15.06 -5.71
N GLU A 126 46.38 13.90 -5.29
CA GLU A 126 47.07 13.00 -6.23
C GLU A 126 46.14 12.10 -7.05
N ILE A 127 45.01 11.67 -6.47
CA ILE A 127 44.21 10.54 -7.02
C ILE A 127 42.74 10.91 -7.20
N ASN A 128 42.37 12.19 -7.08
CA ASN A 128 40.97 12.63 -7.19
C ASN A 128 40.04 11.78 -6.29
N THR A 129 40.43 11.61 -5.02
CA THR A 129 39.72 10.78 -4.05
C THR A 129 39.35 11.54 -2.78
N LEU A 130 38.06 11.64 -2.49
CA LEU A 130 37.55 12.16 -1.22
C LEU A 130 37.51 11.04 -0.17
N VAL A 131 37.86 11.37 1.07
CA VAL A 131 37.83 10.42 2.18
C VAL A 131 36.74 10.83 3.16
N PHE A 132 35.83 9.91 3.49
CA PHE A 132 34.74 10.15 4.43
C PHE A 132 34.77 9.16 5.59
N MET A 133 34.34 9.63 6.76
CA MET A 133 33.87 8.75 7.83
C MET A 133 32.38 8.49 7.64
N CYS A 134 32.00 7.22 7.72
CA CYS A 134 30.65 6.72 7.48
C CYS A 134 30.19 5.85 8.64
N ASP A 135 28.88 5.70 8.76
CA ASP A 135 28.29 4.77 9.72
C ASP A 135 28.70 3.31 9.43
N LYS A 136 28.87 2.51 10.49
CA LYS A 136 29.21 1.09 10.42
C LYS A 136 28.26 0.25 9.55
N ARG A 137 26.99 0.66 9.42
CA ARG A 137 25.97 -0.01 8.61
C ARG A 137 26.04 0.35 7.13
N ALA A 138 26.87 1.33 6.74
CA ALA A 138 26.94 1.82 5.38
C ALA A 138 27.53 0.78 4.41
N ASN A 139 26.86 0.51 3.29
CA ASN A 139 27.37 -0.32 2.20
C ASN A 139 27.96 0.56 1.09
N LYS A 140 28.87 0.01 0.27
CA LYS A 140 29.49 0.72 -0.87
C LYS A 140 28.46 1.39 -1.78
N LYS A 141 27.37 0.69 -2.10
CA LYS A 141 26.25 1.22 -2.92
C LYS A 141 25.55 2.40 -2.24
N ASN A 142 25.35 2.32 -0.94
CA ASN A 142 24.68 3.37 -0.18
C ASN A 142 25.55 4.62 -0.07
N ILE A 143 26.87 4.45 0.12
CA ILE A 143 27.84 5.56 0.15
C ILE A 143 27.85 6.25 -1.21
N LYS A 144 28.01 5.50 -2.32
CA LYS A 144 27.97 6.05 -3.69
C LYS A 144 26.70 6.87 -3.95
N LYS A 145 25.53 6.33 -3.56
CA LYS A 145 24.25 7.04 -3.68
C LYS A 145 24.16 8.28 -2.79
N SER A 146 24.70 8.22 -1.57
CA SER A 146 24.63 9.32 -0.62
C SER A 146 25.55 10.47 -1.02
N VAL A 147 26.77 10.18 -1.46
CA VAL A 147 27.71 11.18 -2.01
C VAL A 147 27.08 11.89 -3.20
N LYS A 148 26.53 11.14 -4.16
CA LYS A 148 25.82 11.71 -5.33
C LYS A 148 24.66 12.61 -4.92
N ASN A 149 23.85 12.18 -3.95
CA ASN A 149 22.67 12.94 -3.51
C ASN A 149 22.96 14.14 -2.60
N LEU A 150 24.12 14.17 -1.92
CA LEU A 150 24.49 15.25 -1.00
C LEU A 150 25.26 16.34 -1.72
N PHE A 151 26.23 15.94 -2.53
CA PHE A 151 27.18 16.87 -3.12
C PHE A 151 27.02 17.00 -4.64
N GLY A 152 26.16 16.20 -5.27
CA GLY A 152 25.97 16.20 -6.72
C GLY A 152 27.11 15.52 -7.49
N ILE A 153 27.97 14.74 -6.80
CA ILE A 153 29.19 14.20 -7.39
C ILE A 153 28.95 12.81 -7.99
N GLU A 154 29.50 12.56 -9.17
CA GLU A 154 29.61 11.22 -9.74
C GLU A 154 30.87 10.50 -9.25
N CYS A 155 30.70 9.30 -8.67
CA CYS A 155 31.83 8.50 -8.20
C CYS A 155 32.11 7.35 -9.16
N ASP A 156 33.37 7.11 -9.49
CA ASP A 156 33.78 5.92 -10.22
C ASP A 156 33.68 4.68 -9.33
N LYS A 157 34.53 4.64 -8.30
CA LYS A 157 34.66 3.53 -7.37
C LYS A 157 34.71 3.99 -5.91
N VAL A 158 34.21 3.14 -5.02
CA VAL A 158 34.22 3.36 -3.57
C VAL A 158 34.88 2.17 -2.88
N ASN A 159 35.98 2.45 -2.17
CA ASN A 159 36.69 1.50 -1.33
C ASN A 159 36.38 1.82 0.14
N VAL A 160 36.07 0.83 0.95
CA VAL A 160 35.67 1.04 2.36
C VAL A 160 36.46 0.09 3.23
N LEU A 161 36.96 0.58 4.36
CA LEU A 161 37.54 -0.22 5.44
C LEU A 161 36.83 0.08 6.75
N ASN A 162 36.81 -0.89 7.65
CA ASN A 162 36.37 -0.67 9.03
C ASN A 162 37.56 -0.14 9.83
N THR A 163 37.34 0.94 10.59
CA THR A 163 38.35 1.52 11.47
C THR A 163 38.32 0.84 12.85
N LEU A 164 39.38 1.02 13.64
CA LEU A 164 39.44 0.50 15.01
C LEU A 164 38.30 1.04 15.90
N ASN A 165 37.85 2.27 15.63
CA ASN A 165 36.74 2.91 16.35
C ASN A 165 35.37 2.32 15.97
N GLY A 166 35.30 1.38 15.02
CA GLY A 166 34.08 0.72 14.57
C GLY A 166 33.32 1.46 13.47
N ASP A 167 33.73 2.68 13.11
CA ASP A 167 33.18 3.43 11.98
C ASP A 167 33.83 3.01 10.65
N LYS A 168 33.14 3.25 9.54
CA LYS A 168 33.64 2.94 8.19
C LYS A 168 34.39 4.13 7.61
N LYS A 169 35.61 3.92 7.13
CA LYS A 169 36.33 4.91 6.33
C LYS A 169 36.16 4.59 4.86
N ALA A 170 35.60 5.52 4.10
CA ALA A 170 35.32 5.37 2.69
C ALA A 170 36.26 6.25 1.86
N TYR A 171 37.01 5.65 0.94
CA TYR A 171 37.74 6.31 -0.13
C TYR A 171 36.83 6.32 -1.36
N VAL A 172 36.42 7.52 -1.76
CA VAL A 172 35.49 7.75 -2.87
C VAL A 172 36.28 8.37 -4.00
N ARG A 173 36.59 7.58 -5.02
CA ARG A 173 37.21 8.11 -6.25
C ARG A 173 36.13 8.76 -7.09
N LEU A 174 36.34 10.02 -7.44
CA LEU A 174 35.42 10.77 -8.28
C LEU A 174 35.59 10.36 -9.74
N SER A 175 34.60 10.69 -10.56
CA SER A 175 34.75 10.59 -12.01
C SER A 175 35.63 11.72 -12.54
N GLY A 176 36.25 11.52 -13.71
CA GLY A 176 37.16 12.50 -14.32
C GLY A 176 36.51 13.85 -14.66
N GLU A 177 35.18 13.90 -14.70
CA GLU A 177 34.40 15.13 -14.89
C GLU A 177 34.39 16.05 -13.66
N HIS A 178 34.69 15.51 -12.46
CA HIS A 178 34.63 16.23 -11.20
C HIS A 178 36.01 16.24 -10.55
N ASP A 179 36.53 17.40 -10.21
CA ASP A 179 37.79 17.52 -9.47
C ASP A 179 37.55 17.48 -7.94
N ALA A 180 38.28 16.62 -7.24
CA ALA A 180 38.17 16.47 -5.80
C ALA A 180 38.63 17.73 -5.06
N LEU A 181 39.59 18.48 -5.62
CA LEU A 181 40.09 19.71 -4.99
C LEU A 181 39.02 20.79 -4.97
N GLU A 182 38.36 21.05 -6.10
CA GLU A 182 37.26 22.02 -6.19
C GLU A 182 36.08 21.62 -5.30
N VAL A 183 35.73 20.33 -5.30
CA VAL A 183 34.65 19.81 -4.46
C VAL A 183 35.00 19.93 -2.97
N ALA A 184 36.24 19.68 -2.59
CA ALA A 184 36.73 19.83 -1.23
C ALA A 184 36.60 21.28 -0.74
N ASN A 185 36.98 22.26 -1.57
CA ASN A 185 36.81 23.69 -1.27
C ASN A 185 35.34 24.06 -1.08
N LYS A 186 34.45 23.51 -1.93
CA LYS A 186 33.00 23.73 -1.82
C LYS A 186 32.41 23.15 -0.54
N ILE A 187 32.95 22.03 -0.04
CA ILE A 187 32.54 21.41 1.22
C ILE A 187 33.13 22.18 2.42
N GLY A 188 34.29 22.83 2.26
CA GLY A 188 34.99 23.57 3.32
C GLY A 188 35.90 22.69 4.17
N ILE A 189 36.66 21.77 3.53
CA ILE A 189 37.67 20.94 4.21
C ILE A 189 39.11 21.38 3.96
N LEU A 190 39.29 22.29 3.02
CA LEU A 190 40.53 22.98 2.67
C LEU A 190 40.23 24.48 2.77
#